data_AF-A0A0K0D377-F1
#
_entry.id   AF-A0A0K0D377-F1
#
_cell.length_a   1.000
_cell.length_b   1.000
_cell.length_c   1.000
_cell.angle_alpha   90.00
_cell.angle_beta   90.00
_cell.angle_gamma   90.00
#
_symmetry.space_group_name_H-M   'P 1'
#
loop_
_entity.id
_entity.type
_entity.pdbx_description
1 polymer ?
#
loop_
_entity_poly.entity_id
_entity_poly.type
_entity_poly.pdbx_seq_one_letter_code
_entity_poly.pdbx_strand_id
1 'polypeptide(L)'
;MTTSDDVVKWVSALSDDQAGVFTFSSCVCLSDMYGDGDTKLVVAHIGSSKFNLRLKVIKGVTVVGECALAEMPTAVVSFYNEKFPRKSTKRIQATLPAIGVASGSFIRVYKNLKPFYQYNTPSAPVHSVEQEAWTKTAAKQLTHDQLFIVIQNLANEISSKLLTPMSRTLLTMKPEERPAFIDYYAVPKYMNNFRNPDRHSHLFILLNVDFKVHELGLL
;
A
#
# COMPACT_ATOMS: atom_id res chain seq x y z
N MET A 1 44.44 28.66 12.88
CA MET A 1 43.98 28.78 11.48
C MET A 1 43.61 27.37 11.03
N THR A 2 42.32 27.04 11.06
CA THR A 2 41.77 25.73 10.73
C THR A 2 41.31 25.72 9.29
N THR A 3 41.96 24.93 8.43
CA THR A 3 41.38 24.50 7.15
C THR A 3 41.66 23.02 7.00
N SER A 4 40.76 22.20 7.55
CA SER A 4 40.66 20.80 7.16
C SER A 4 40.04 20.79 5.77
N ASP A 5 40.83 20.46 4.75
CA ASP A 5 40.33 20.13 3.43
C ASP A 5 39.49 18.85 3.53
N ASP A 6 38.19 19.02 3.82
CA ASP A 6 37.21 17.95 3.70
C ASP A 6 37.02 17.66 2.21
N VAL A 7 37.87 16.78 1.67
CA VAL A 7 37.80 16.32 0.28
C VAL A 7 36.44 15.66 0.06
N VAL A 8 35.59 16.34 -0.70
CA VAL A 8 34.28 15.82 -1.10
C VAL A 8 34.47 14.59 -2.00
N LYS A 9 34.10 13.41 -1.49
CA LYS A 9 34.26 12.10 -2.18
C LYS A 9 33.20 11.81 -3.24
N TRP A 10 32.29 12.75 -3.50
CA TRP A 10 31.16 12.57 -4.40
C TRP A 10 31.44 13.19 -5.77
N VAL A 11 31.08 12.47 -6.83
CA VAL A 11 31.10 12.99 -8.20
C VAL A 11 29.67 13.36 -8.59
N SER A 12 29.47 14.60 -9.03
CA SER A 12 28.18 15.06 -9.57
C SER A 12 27.93 14.39 -10.93
N ALA A 13 27.07 13.38 -10.97
CA ALA A 13 26.74 12.66 -12.19
C ALA A 13 25.61 13.33 -12.99
N LEU A 14 24.58 13.83 -12.31
CA LEU A 14 23.41 14.48 -12.90
C LEU A 14 22.70 15.34 -11.86
N SER A 15 22.28 16.54 -12.25
CA SER A 15 21.39 17.41 -11.48
C SER A 15 20.42 18.06 -12.48
N ASP A 16 19.11 17.85 -12.28
CA ASP A 16 18.05 18.37 -13.13
C ASP A 16 16.86 18.85 -12.27
N ASP A 17 16.78 20.16 -12.09
CA ASP A 17 15.72 20.82 -11.31
C ASP A 17 14.38 20.88 -12.06
N GLN A 18 14.36 20.55 -13.36
CA GLN A 18 13.17 20.59 -14.23
C GLN A 18 12.58 19.19 -14.47
N ALA A 19 13.13 18.13 -13.86
CA ALA A 19 12.68 16.75 -14.05
C ALA A 19 11.20 16.51 -13.65
N GLY A 20 10.61 17.37 -12.80
CA GLY A 20 9.19 17.33 -12.46
C GLY A 20 8.76 16.02 -11.78
N VAL A 21 9.65 15.37 -11.03
CA VAL A 21 9.40 14.10 -10.35
C VAL A 21 8.87 14.36 -8.94
N PHE A 22 7.60 14.02 -8.71
CA PHE A 22 6.94 14.12 -7.40
C PHE A 22 6.71 12.70 -6.87
N THR A 23 7.49 12.30 -5.87
CA THR A 23 7.46 10.93 -5.30
C THR A 23 8.00 10.93 -3.88
N PHE A 24 7.75 9.85 -3.15
CA PHE A 24 8.46 9.51 -1.91
C PHE A 24 9.60 8.53 -2.18
N SER A 25 10.55 8.43 -1.25
CA SER A 25 11.64 7.45 -1.32
C SER A 25 11.15 6.00 -1.39
N SER A 26 10.05 5.67 -0.70
CA SER A 26 9.40 4.36 -0.75
C SER A 26 8.78 4.03 -2.12
N CYS A 27 8.55 5.04 -2.94
CA CYS A 27 7.92 4.93 -4.27
C CYS A 27 8.95 4.90 -5.40
N VAL A 28 10.21 4.60 -5.08
CA VAL A 28 11.32 4.53 -6.02
C VAL A 28 12.03 3.19 -5.86
N CYS A 29 12.36 2.54 -6.96
CA CYS A 29 13.24 1.36 -6.95
C CYS A 29 14.08 1.26 -8.22
N LEU A 30 15.09 0.39 -8.19
CA LEU A 30 15.92 0.06 -9.34
C LEU A 30 15.54 -1.32 -9.86
N SER A 31 15.42 -1.48 -11.18
CA SER A 31 15.02 -2.75 -11.78
C SER A 31 15.55 -2.93 -13.21
N ASP A 32 16.11 -4.11 -13.49
CA ASP A 32 16.32 -4.61 -14.86
C ASP A 32 15.08 -5.39 -15.32
N MET A 33 13.95 -4.68 -15.47
CA MET A 33 12.67 -5.29 -15.86
C MET A 33 12.61 -5.79 -17.31
N TYR A 34 13.61 -5.45 -18.12
CA TYR A 34 13.71 -5.86 -19.52
C TYR A 34 14.71 -7.02 -19.72
N GLY A 35 15.58 -7.28 -18.75
CA GLY A 35 16.61 -8.32 -18.82
C GLY A 35 17.72 -7.96 -19.80
N ASP A 36 17.93 -6.67 -20.07
CA ASP A 36 18.94 -6.15 -20.98
C ASP A 36 20.29 -5.90 -20.28
N GLY A 37 20.38 -6.20 -18.97
CA GLY A 37 21.55 -5.92 -18.13
C GLY A 37 21.64 -4.46 -17.72
N ASP A 38 20.68 -3.62 -18.11
CA ASP A 38 20.68 -2.18 -17.86
C ASP A 38 19.58 -1.82 -16.85
N THR A 39 20.01 -1.59 -15.61
CA THR A 39 19.14 -1.28 -14.48
C THR A 39 18.51 0.10 -14.65
N LYS A 40 17.18 0.15 -14.64
CA LYS A 40 16.41 1.39 -14.83
C LYS A 40 15.83 1.88 -13.51
N LEU A 41 15.68 3.19 -13.41
CA LEU A 41 15.03 3.83 -12.28
C LEU A 41 13.51 3.75 -12.47
N VAL A 42 12.82 3.16 -11.51
CA VAL A 42 11.36 3.02 -11.51
C VAL A 42 10.79 3.96 -10.46
N VAL A 43 9.85 4.81 -10.85
CA VAL A 43 9.28 5.82 -9.98
C VAL A 43 7.76 5.79 -10.08
N ALA A 44 7.10 5.61 -8.94
CA ALA A 44 5.68 5.88 -8.80
C ALA A 44 5.47 7.38 -8.57
N HIS A 45 5.20 8.08 -9.66
CA HIS A 45 4.93 9.50 -9.69
C HIS A 45 3.53 9.78 -9.14
N ILE A 46 3.47 10.59 -8.09
CA ILE A 46 2.26 11.00 -7.38
C ILE A 46 1.47 12.06 -8.16
N GLY A 47 2.08 12.64 -9.19
CA GLY A 47 1.43 13.68 -9.98
C GLY A 47 1.45 15.06 -9.32
N SER A 48 0.85 16.01 -10.02
CA SER A 48 0.54 17.36 -9.56
C SER A 48 -0.72 17.84 -10.28
N SER A 49 -1.14 19.10 -10.15
CA SER A 49 -2.29 19.63 -10.90
C SER A 49 -2.17 19.47 -12.43
N LYS A 50 -0.96 19.26 -12.96
CA LYS A 50 -0.69 19.06 -14.39
C LYS A 50 -0.40 17.60 -14.78
N PHE A 51 -0.10 16.73 -13.81
CA PHE A 51 0.36 15.37 -14.06
C PHE A 51 -0.47 14.36 -13.28
N ASN A 52 -0.93 13.32 -13.97
CA ASN A 52 -1.66 12.21 -13.34
C ASN A 52 -0.70 11.22 -12.68
N LEU A 53 -1.24 10.39 -11.78
CA LEU A 53 -0.53 9.29 -11.14
C LEU A 53 0.03 8.33 -12.21
N ARG A 54 1.36 8.14 -12.24
CA ARG A 54 2.02 7.28 -13.24
C ARG A 54 3.19 6.50 -12.65
N LEU A 55 3.36 5.26 -13.11
CA LEU A 55 4.58 4.50 -12.91
C LEU A 55 5.51 4.80 -14.08
N LYS A 56 6.63 5.48 -13.83
CA LYS A 56 7.63 5.89 -14.84
C LYS A 56 8.86 5.01 -14.76
N VAL A 57 9.46 4.72 -15.90
CA VAL A 57 10.75 4.03 -16.03
C VAL A 57 11.71 4.96 -16.72
N ILE A 58 12.82 5.24 -16.05
CA ILE A 58 13.80 6.23 -16.46
C ILE A 58 15.13 5.51 -16.73
N LYS A 59 15.71 5.80 -17.90
CA LYS A 59 17.04 5.38 -18.32
C LYS A 59 17.89 6.62 -18.54
N GLY A 60 18.96 6.77 -17.76
CA GLY A 60 19.74 8.00 -17.73
C GLY A 60 18.86 9.19 -17.36
N VAL A 61 18.67 10.11 -18.31
CA VAL A 61 17.84 11.33 -18.17
C VAL A 61 16.47 11.23 -18.86
N THR A 62 16.14 10.08 -19.46
CA THR A 62 14.96 9.93 -20.32
C THR A 62 13.93 8.97 -19.73
N VAL A 63 12.65 9.31 -19.82
CA VAL A 63 11.55 8.39 -19.53
C VAL A 63 11.40 7.44 -20.73
N VAL A 64 11.67 6.15 -20.52
CA VAL A 64 11.60 5.11 -21.57
C VAL A 64 10.29 4.33 -21.55
N GLY A 65 9.49 4.48 -20.51
CA GLY A 65 8.19 3.86 -20.42
C GLY A 65 7.38 4.42 -19.26
N GLU A 66 6.06 4.42 -19.42
CA GLU A 66 5.14 4.80 -18.35
C GLU A 66 3.81 4.06 -18.44
N CYS A 67 3.16 3.86 -17.29
CA CYS A 67 1.78 3.42 -17.22
C CYS A 67 0.99 4.27 -16.21
N ALA A 68 -0.31 4.43 -16.44
CA ALA A 68 -1.18 5.10 -15.47
C ALA A 68 -1.34 4.23 -14.21
N LEU A 69 -1.37 4.88 -13.05
CA LEU A 69 -1.72 4.25 -11.77
C LEU A 69 -3.19 4.56 -11.45
N ALA A 70 -3.89 3.59 -10.88
CA ALA A 70 -5.30 3.75 -10.53
C ALA A 70 -5.51 4.60 -9.26
N GLU A 71 -4.58 4.53 -8.31
CA GLU A 71 -4.68 5.12 -6.98
C GLU A 71 -3.30 5.64 -6.51
N MET A 72 -3.33 6.43 -5.44
CA MET A 72 -2.13 6.99 -4.81
C MET A 72 -1.17 5.86 -4.37
N PRO A 73 0.08 5.83 -4.88
CA PRO A 73 1.06 4.82 -4.49
C PRO A 73 1.63 5.12 -3.10
N THR A 74 1.85 4.07 -2.30
CA THR A 74 2.51 4.16 -0.99
C THR A 74 3.91 3.56 -1.01
N ALA A 75 4.15 2.54 -1.84
CA ALA A 75 5.45 1.94 -2.04
C ALA A 75 5.57 1.26 -3.42
N VAL A 76 6.81 1.16 -3.90
CA VAL A 76 7.18 0.42 -5.11
C VAL A 76 8.35 -0.50 -4.81
N VAL A 77 8.27 -1.74 -5.28
CA VAL A 77 9.34 -2.73 -5.15
C VAL A 77 9.54 -3.50 -6.44
N SER A 78 10.79 -3.81 -6.75
CA SER A 78 11.16 -4.75 -7.82
C SER A 78 11.42 -6.11 -7.21
N PHE A 79 10.80 -7.18 -7.74
CA PHE A 79 10.94 -8.52 -7.19
C PHE A 79 10.82 -9.61 -8.27
N TYR A 80 11.44 -10.76 -8.02
CA TYR A 80 11.34 -11.95 -8.86
C TYR A 80 10.18 -12.84 -8.37
N ASN A 81 9.31 -13.27 -9.29
CA ASN A 81 8.12 -14.06 -8.93
C ASN A 81 8.43 -15.54 -8.63
N GLU A 82 9.55 -16.06 -9.12
CA GLU A 82 9.90 -17.48 -8.97
C GLU A 82 11.11 -17.64 -8.04
N LYS A 83 11.06 -18.68 -7.19
CA LYS A 83 12.23 -19.14 -6.44
C LYS A 83 13.17 -19.82 -7.43
N PHE A 84 14.37 -19.28 -7.62
CA PHE A 84 15.41 -19.96 -8.37
C PHE A 84 15.59 -21.39 -7.84
N PRO A 85 15.48 -22.44 -8.68
CA PRO A 85 15.92 -23.76 -8.30
C PRO A 85 17.42 -23.68 -7.99
N ARG A 86 17.77 -23.74 -6.70
CA ARG A 86 19.14 -23.97 -6.26
C ARG A 86 19.53 -25.35 -6.81
N LYS A 87 20.34 -25.36 -7.88
CA LYS A 87 20.86 -26.52 -8.63
C LYS A 87 19.96 -26.96 -9.80
N SER A 88 20.36 -26.62 -11.04
CA SER A 88 20.41 -27.53 -12.20
C SER A 88 20.62 -26.77 -13.52
N THR A 89 21.85 -26.81 -14.04
CA THR A 89 22.31 -27.19 -15.40
C THR A 89 21.44 -26.97 -16.65
N LYS A 90 20.50 -26.03 -16.68
CA LYS A 90 19.83 -25.62 -17.92
C LYS A 90 19.67 -24.11 -17.87
N ARG A 91 19.79 -23.42 -19.02
CA ARG A 91 19.46 -21.99 -19.12
C ARG A 91 17.99 -21.81 -18.73
N ILE A 92 17.74 -21.71 -17.43
CA ILE A 92 16.45 -21.32 -16.87
C ILE A 92 16.26 -19.91 -17.41
N GLN A 93 15.21 -19.72 -18.20
CA GLN A 93 14.79 -18.41 -18.67
C GLN A 93 14.70 -17.52 -17.43
N ALA A 94 15.68 -16.63 -17.24
CA ALA A 94 15.72 -15.78 -16.07
C ALA A 94 14.41 -15.02 -16.06
N THR A 95 13.57 -15.27 -15.04
CA THR A 95 12.29 -14.61 -14.97
C THR A 95 12.57 -13.13 -14.79
N LEU A 96 12.03 -12.28 -15.67
CA LEU A 96 12.22 -10.85 -15.54
C LEU A 96 11.58 -10.37 -14.24
N PRO A 97 12.23 -9.44 -13.51
CA PRO A 97 11.65 -8.91 -12.30
C PRO A 97 10.35 -8.17 -12.63
N ALA A 98 9.38 -8.33 -11.74
CA ALA A 98 8.11 -7.61 -11.76
C ALA A 98 8.18 -6.41 -10.82
N ILE A 99 7.31 -5.43 -11.08
CA ILE A 99 7.16 -4.25 -10.23
C ILE A 99 5.89 -4.41 -9.41
N GLY A 100 6.02 -4.43 -8.08
CA GLY A 100 4.91 -4.37 -7.15
C GLY A 100 4.67 -2.93 -6.73
N VAL A 101 3.43 -2.46 -6.88
CA VAL A 101 2.99 -1.13 -6.43
C VAL A 101 1.92 -1.32 -5.37
N ALA A 102 2.19 -0.83 -4.16
CA ALA A 102 1.22 -0.78 -3.08
C ALA A 102 0.38 0.50 -3.20
N SER A 103 -0.95 0.36 -3.10
CA SER A 103 -1.89 1.48 -3.09
C SER A 103 -3.13 1.09 -2.29
N GLY A 104 -3.44 1.82 -1.21
CA GLY A 104 -4.57 1.49 -0.35
C GLY A 104 -4.49 0.06 0.21
N SER A 105 -5.55 -0.72 -0.01
CA SER A 105 -5.66 -2.15 0.34
C SER A 105 -5.26 -3.10 -0.81
N PHE A 106 -4.52 -2.58 -1.79
CA PHE A 106 -4.16 -3.31 -3.00
C PHE A 106 -2.64 -3.37 -3.20
N ILE A 107 -2.16 -4.53 -3.66
CA ILE A 107 -0.83 -4.66 -4.25
C ILE A 107 -1.01 -5.04 -5.72
N ARG A 108 -0.60 -4.14 -6.62
CA ARG A 108 -0.69 -4.34 -8.07
C ARG A 108 0.68 -4.72 -8.61
N VAL A 109 0.74 -5.84 -9.31
CA VAL A 109 1.97 -6.36 -9.92
C VAL A 109 1.95 -6.03 -11.40
N TYR A 110 3.01 -5.39 -11.87
CA TYR A 110 3.23 -5.03 -13.26
C TYR A 110 4.39 -5.85 -13.82
N LYS A 111 4.19 -6.44 -15.00
CA LYS A 111 5.25 -7.09 -15.78
C LYS A 111 5.41 -6.32 -17.08
N ASN A 112 6.62 -5.83 -17.34
CA ASN A 112 6.90 -5.00 -18.52
C ASN A 112 5.89 -3.83 -18.65
N LEU A 113 5.67 -3.11 -17.55
CA LEU A 113 4.70 -2.01 -17.40
C LEU A 113 3.23 -2.32 -17.71
N LYS A 114 2.88 -3.60 -17.89
CA LYS A 114 1.50 -4.05 -18.04
C LYS A 114 0.98 -4.60 -16.72
N PRO A 115 -0.23 -4.20 -16.28
CA PRO A 115 -0.89 -4.84 -15.15
C PRO A 115 -0.97 -6.35 -15.36
N PHE A 116 -0.47 -7.13 -14.40
CA PHE A 116 -0.40 -8.59 -14.47
C PHE A 116 -1.27 -9.24 -13.40
N TYR A 117 -1.25 -8.71 -12.17
CA TYR A 117 -1.99 -9.26 -11.05
C TYR A 117 -2.37 -8.16 -10.06
N GLN A 118 -3.50 -8.34 -9.38
CA GLN A 118 -3.90 -7.49 -8.26
C GLN A 118 -4.20 -8.39 -7.06
N TYR A 119 -3.49 -8.13 -5.97
CA TYR A 119 -3.80 -8.69 -4.66
C TYR A 119 -4.65 -7.70 -3.87
N ASN A 120 -5.70 -8.21 -3.24
CA ASN A 120 -6.52 -7.46 -2.30
C ASN A 120 -6.15 -7.93 -0.90
N THR A 121 -5.77 -7.01 -0.01
CA THR A 121 -5.49 -7.37 1.38
C THR A 121 -6.76 -7.94 2.03
N PRO A 122 -6.67 -9.08 2.74
CA PRO A 122 -7.81 -9.62 3.49
C PRO A 122 -8.38 -8.58 4.45
N SER A 123 -9.71 -8.58 4.60
CA SER A 123 -10.35 -7.73 5.60
C SER A 123 -10.01 -8.24 7.00
N ALA A 124 -9.69 -7.32 7.91
CA ALA A 124 -9.50 -7.69 9.31
C ALA A 124 -10.79 -8.29 9.88
N PRO A 125 -10.70 -9.28 10.79
CA PRO A 125 -11.86 -9.84 11.46
C PRO A 125 -12.56 -8.72 12.24
N VAL A 126 -13.87 -8.64 12.13
CA VAL A 126 -14.67 -7.65 12.86
C VAL A 126 -15.08 -8.22 14.20
N HIS A 127 -15.08 -7.40 15.24
CA HIS A 127 -15.54 -7.79 16.55
C HIS A 127 -17.04 -8.16 16.50
N SER A 128 -17.43 -9.26 17.16
CA SER A 128 -18.81 -9.77 17.11
C SER A 128 -19.85 -8.76 17.59
N VAL A 129 -19.56 -8.05 18.68
CA VAL A 129 -20.44 -7.00 19.24
C VAL A 129 -20.62 -5.84 18.27
N GLU A 130 -19.54 -5.41 17.60
CA GLU A 130 -19.60 -4.35 16.57
C GLU A 130 -20.48 -4.80 15.40
N GLN A 131 -20.22 -6.01 14.90
CA GLN A 131 -20.99 -6.59 13.80
C GLN A 131 -22.48 -6.72 14.12
N GLU A 132 -22.81 -7.19 15.33
CA GLU A 132 -24.19 -7.34 15.78
C GLU A 132 -24.88 -5.98 15.91
N ALA A 133 -24.22 -4.99 16.48
CA ALA A 133 -24.77 -3.64 16.65
C ALA A 133 -25.13 -3.00 15.29
N TRP A 134 -24.22 -3.08 14.32
CA TRP A 134 -24.47 -2.60 12.96
C TRP A 134 -25.56 -3.40 12.25
N THR A 135 -25.60 -4.73 12.43
CA THR A 135 -26.64 -5.58 11.84
C THR A 135 -28.03 -5.26 12.41
N LYS A 136 -28.15 -5.07 13.73
CA LYS A 136 -29.41 -4.67 14.39
C LYS A 136 -29.85 -3.28 13.97
N THR A 137 -28.92 -2.36 13.79
CA THR A 137 -29.22 -1.02 13.28
C THR A 137 -29.74 -1.07 11.85
N ALA A 138 -29.12 -1.87 10.98
CA ALA A 138 -29.60 -2.09 9.60
C ALA A 138 -31.00 -2.74 9.56
N ALA A 139 -31.31 -3.59 10.55
CA ALA A 139 -32.63 -4.18 10.74
C ALA A 139 -33.64 -3.26 11.46
N LYS A 140 -33.27 -1.99 11.74
CA LYS A 140 -34.07 -1.01 12.51
C LYS A 140 -34.49 -1.49 13.91
N GLN A 141 -33.72 -2.41 14.49
CA GLN A 141 -33.93 -2.94 15.85
C GLN A 141 -33.20 -2.12 16.91
N LEU A 142 -32.32 -1.20 16.48
CA LEU A 142 -31.48 -0.40 17.34
C LEU A 142 -31.46 1.04 16.82
N THR A 143 -31.60 2.02 17.71
CA THR A 143 -31.59 3.44 17.32
C THR A 143 -30.17 3.94 17.07
N HIS A 144 -30.03 5.10 16.40
CA HIS A 144 -28.74 5.70 16.12
C HIS A 144 -27.92 6.00 17.39
N ASP A 145 -28.57 6.49 18.44
CA ASP A 145 -27.92 6.78 19.72
C ASP A 145 -27.50 5.50 20.44
N GLN A 146 -28.35 4.47 20.40
CA GLN A 146 -28.01 3.16 20.96
C GLN A 146 -26.80 2.56 20.24
N LEU A 147 -26.69 2.70 18.91
CA LEU A 147 -25.54 2.20 18.15
C LEU A 147 -24.28 2.90 18.61
N PHE A 148 -24.34 4.23 18.69
CA PHE A 148 -23.21 5.03 19.14
C PHE A 148 -22.75 4.61 20.54
N ILE A 149 -23.67 4.42 21.50
CA ILE A 149 -23.34 3.98 22.86
C ILE A 149 -22.68 2.60 22.86
N VAL A 150 -23.21 1.63 22.11
CA VAL A 150 -22.63 0.28 22.03
C VAL A 150 -21.21 0.32 21.45
N ILE A 151 -21.00 1.07 20.37
CA ILE A 151 -19.69 1.23 19.73
C ILE A 151 -18.72 1.99 20.65
N GLN A 152 -19.17 3.00 21.37
CA GLN A 152 -18.35 3.76 22.31
C GLN A 152 -17.93 2.90 23.51
N ASN A 153 -18.84 2.11 24.07
CA ASN A 153 -18.54 1.19 25.16
C ASN A 153 -17.52 0.14 24.71
N LEU A 154 -17.72 -0.44 23.53
CA LEU A 154 -16.78 -1.39 22.95
C LEU A 154 -15.40 -0.75 22.71
N ALA A 155 -15.35 0.49 22.21
CA ALA A 155 -14.10 1.21 22.01
C ALA A 155 -13.32 1.42 23.32
N ASN A 156 -14.03 1.63 24.43
CA ASN A 156 -13.42 1.77 25.76
C ASN A 156 -12.88 0.44 26.30
N GLU A 157 -13.48 -0.68 25.90
CA GLU A 157 -13.07 -2.03 26.33
C GLU A 157 -11.87 -2.57 25.54
N ILE A 158 -11.91 -2.49 24.21
CA ILE A 158 -10.91 -3.14 23.33
C ILE A 158 -9.97 -2.16 22.60
N SER A 159 -10.05 -0.86 22.89
CA SER A 159 -9.44 0.24 22.12
C SER A 159 -10.11 0.51 20.77
N SER A 160 -10.30 1.80 20.47
CA SER A 160 -10.84 2.27 19.20
C SER A 160 -10.04 1.81 17.97
N LYS A 161 -8.75 1.50 18.13
CA LYS A 161 -7.86 1.03 17.04
C LYS A 161 -8.27 -0.33 16.47
N LEU A 162 -8.94 -1.17 17.27
CA LEU A 162 -9.36 -2.50 16.86
C LEU A 162 -10.74 -2.51 16.17
N LEU A 163 -11.44 -1.38 16.17
CA LEU A 163 -12.73 -1.23 15.49
C LEU A 163 -12.55 -1.01 13.98
N THR A 164 -13.59 -1.34 13.21
CA THR A 164 -13.59 -1.06 11.78
C THR A 164 -13.45 0.43 11.49
N PRO A 165 -12.94 0.83 10.30
CA PRO A 165 -12.87 2.23 9.90
C PRO A 165 -14.23 2.95 10.05
N MET A 166 -15.33 2.25 9.76
CA MET A 166 -16.69 2.79 9.85
C MET A 166 -17.06 3.20 11.28
N SER A 167 -16.85 2.31 12.24
CA SER A 167 -17.10 2.59 13.67
C SER A 167 -16.16 3.66 14.21
N ARG A 168 -14.89 3.66 13.78
CA ARG A 168 -13.93 4.72 14.14
C ARG A 168 -14.37 6.09 13.63
N THR A 169 -14.85 6.17 12.39
CA THR A 169 -15.40 7.42 11.84
C THR A 169 -16.64 7.86 12.62
N LEU A 170 -17.55 6.93 12.95
CA LEU A 170 -18.74 7.26 13.75
C LEU A 170 -18.38 7.90 15.11
N LEU A 171 -17.32 7.42 15.76
CA LEU A 171 -16.85 7.96 17.05
C LEU A 171 -16.27 9.37 16.94
N THR A 172 -15.69 9.75 15.81
CA THR A 172 -15.12 11.10 15.60
C THR A 172 -16.12 12.09 15.01
N MET A 173 -17.28 11.62 14.53
CA MET A 173 -18.32 12.47 13.97
C MET A 173 -19.11 13.25 15.03
N LYS A 174 -19.51 14.46 14.65
CA LYS A 174 -20.38 15.32 15.44
C LYS A 174 -21.76 14.68 15.59
N PRO A 175 -22.45 14.83 16.74
CA PRO A 175 -23.76 14.20 16.98
C PRO A 175 -24.78 14.43 15.87
N GLU A 176 -24.77 15.64 15.28
CA GLU A 176 -25.75 16.08 14.28
C GLU A 176 -25.59 15.40 12.92
N GLU A 177 -24.39 14.92 12.61
CA GLU A 177 -24.07 14.26 11.34
C GLU A 177 -24.21 12.73 11.43
N ARG A 178 -24.30 12.17 12.65
CA ARG A 178 -24.35 10.71 12.87
C ARG A 178 -25.56 10.04 12.25
N PRO A 179 -26.80 10.58 12.36
CA PRO A 179 -27.97 9.91 11.79
C PRO A 179 -27.82 9.68 10.28
N ALA A 180 -27.45 10.71 9.52
CA ALA A 180 -27.26 10.63 8.08
C ALA A 180 -26.15 9.64 7.69
N PHE A 181 -25.06 9.61 8.45
CA PHE A 181 -23.98 8.65 8.27
C PHE A 181 -24.46 7.21 8.53
N ILE A 182 -25.16 6.97 9.64
CA ILE A 182 -25.66 5.66 10.02
C ILE A 182 -26.66 5.17 8.97
N ASP A 183 -27.61 6.01 8.54
CA ASP A 183 -28.59 5.65 7.50
C ASP A 183 -27.91 5.26 6.18
N TYR A 184 -26.83 5.95 5.81
CA TYR A 184 -26.08 5.64 4.59
C TYR A 184 -25.33 4.31 4.68
N TYR A 185 -24.74 3.99 5.84
CA TYR A 185 -23.87 2.82 6.01
C TYR A 185 -24.59 1.58 6.55
N ALA A 186 -25.69 1.72 7.29
CA ALA A 186 -26.51 0.64 7.85
C ALA A 186 -27.43 -0.01 6.79
N VAL A 187 -26.87 -0.28 5.60
CA VAL A 187 -27.55 -1.02 4.53
C VAL A 187 -26.86 -2.38 4.31
N PRO A 188 -27.61 -3.42 3.91
CA PRO A 188 -27.09 -4.79 3.75
C PRO A 188 -25.83 -4.88 2.87
N LYS A 189 -25.72 -4.01 1.87
CA LYS A 189 -24.55 -3.92 0.98
C LYS A 189 -23.24 -3.76 1.75
N TYR A 190 -23.19 -2.85 2.73
CA TYR A 190 -21.97 -2.61 3.51
C TYR A 190 -21.83 -3.59 4.66
N MET A 191 -22.93 -4.15 5.15
CA MET A 191 -22.96 -5.18 6.20
C MET A 191 -22.44 -6.54 5.73
N ASN A 192 -22.58 -6.87 4.44
CA ASN A 192 -22.02 -8.10 3.88
C ASN A 192 -20.48 -8.15 3.95
N ASN A 193 -19.81 -7.00 3.97
CA ASN A 193 -18.36 -6.92 4.16
C ASN A 193 -17.91 -7.28 5.59
N PHE A 194 -18.84 -7.24 6.57
CA PHE A 194 -18.57 -7.68 7.94
C PHE A 194 -18.64 -9.22 8.08
N ARG A 195 -19.24 -9.92 7.12
CA ARG A 195 -19.54 -11.36 7.21
C ARG A 195 -18.46 -12.27 6.64
N ASN A 196 -17.42 -11.75 6.00
CA ASN A 196 -16.52 -12.61 5.21
C ASN A 196 -15.02 -12.36 5.47
N PRO A 197 -14.44 -12.96 6.53
CA PRO A 197 -13.00 -13.01 6.71
C PRO A 197 -12.30 -13.98 5.75
N ASP A 198 -13.01 -15.01 5.25
CA ASP A 198 -12.36 -16.17 4.63
C ASP A 198 -13.08 -16.65 3.36
N ARG A 199 -12.48 -16.35 2.19
CA ARG A 199 -12.51 -17.28 1.05
C ARG A 199 -11.22 -17.37 0.22
N HIS A 200 -10.13 -16.68 0.57
CA HIS A 200 -8.80 -16.92 -0.05
C HIS A 200 -7.65 -16.69 0.95
N SER A 201 -7.74 -17.28 2.14
CA SER A 201 -6.63 -17.35 3.10
C SER A 201 -5.64 -18.47 2.75
N HIS A 202 -5.08 -18.44 1.54
CA HIS A 202 -3.91 -19.25 1.17
C HIS A 202 -2.89 -18.43 0.39
N LEU A 203 -2.43 -17.33 1.00
CA LEU A 203 -1.08 -16.83 0.77
C LEU A 203 -0.63 -15.97 1.96
N PHE A 204 -0.09 -16.62 2.99
CA PHE A 204 0.74 -15.95 3.98
C PHE A 204 1.97 -15.37 3.26
N ILE A 205 1.90 -14.11 2.83
CA ILE A 205 3.11 -13.33 2.57
C ILE A 205 3.46 -12.65 3.89
N LEU A 206 4.52 -13.13 4.51
CA LEU A 206 5.25 -12.44 5.57
C LEU A 206 5.67 -11.06 5.05
N LEU A 207 4.82 -10.05 5.21
CA LEU A 207 5.23 -8.66 5.34
C LEU A 207 5.32 -8.33 6.84
N ASN A 208 6.06 -9.15 7.58
CA ASN A 208 6.80 -8.63 8.73
C ASN A 208 7.98 -7.86 8.16
N VAL A 209 7.72 -6.63 7.72
CA VAL A 209 8.78 -5.63 7.58
C VAL A 209 9.05 -5.12 8.99
N ASP A 210 9.65 -5.98 9.81
CA ASP A 210 10.42 -5.52 10.95
C ASP A 210 11.60 -4.76 10.36
N PHE A 211 11.49 -3.43 10.36
CA PHE A 211 12.63 -2.52 10.16
C PHE A 211 13.56 -2.65 11.37
N LYS A 212 14.21 -3.81 11.51
CA LYS A 212 15.32 -3.97 12.44
C LYS A 212 16.56 -3.47 11.71
N VAL A 213 16.84 -2.19 11.92
CA VAL A 213 18.15 -1.59 11.68
C VAL A 213 19.15 -2.45 12.46
N HIS A 214 19.79 -3.39 11.77
CA HIS A 214 20.90 -4.13 12.35
C HIS A 214 22.06 -3.15 12.48
N GLU A 215 22.43 -2.87 13.74
CA GLU A 215 23.73 -2.34 14.10
C GLU A 215 24.82 -3.06 13.31
N LEU A 216 25.55 -2.30 12.51
CA LEU A 216 26.84 -2.72 11.98
C LEU A 216 27.79 -2.80 13.17
N GLY A 217 27.99 -4.02 13.67
CA GLY A 217 29.13 -4.35 14.52
C GLY A 217 30.41 -4.16 13.71
N LEU A 218 31.15 -3.11 14.06
CA LEU A 218 32.57 -2.96 13.74
C LEU A 218 33.37 -3.94 14.61
N LEU A 219 34.05 -4.87 13.96
CA LEU A 219 35.38 -5.32 14.35
C LEU A 219 36.38 -4.65 13.41
#